data_AF-A0A348YZM4-F1
#
_entry.id   AF-A0A348YZM4-F1
#
_cell.length_a   1.000
_cell.length_b   1.000
_cell.length_c   1.000
_cell.angle_alpha   90.00
_cell.angle_beta   90.00
_cell.angle_gamma   90.00
#
_symmetry.space_group_name_H-M   'P 1'
#
loop_
_entity.id
_entity.type
_entity.pdbx_description
1 polymer ?
#
loop_
_entity_poly.entity_id
_entity_poly.type
_entity_poly.pdbx_seq_one_letter_code
_entity_poly.pdbx_strand_id
1 'polypeptide(L)'
;MKKILSYVKNHLGVAIFGIVSMILVISADLTIPYVTEIFIDDVLRGKNYEIINKILFIIGCISLIKFFFGYLKEYLFDYLGITISKEVKETLFKHIEGLSFSYFDKVNTGELMSRVGEDADNIMDIMGFGFRLLIENIAYFGIASVLLLRISPTLTLVALSTMPIIAYITIKSEKKIDDVYDRISDHIAELNTTAQENIAGVKLVKAFGREKHEILKFLKYNSKNFDLQMEHTKIWIKFFPLEEFLGNLSVVLVTCVGGILVIDNKITVGQLVAFTSYLWMLIWPMREFGWLMNLFSRTKASAGKINNILEVSTTIENSKEGIVPQNIEGDLSLKNVSFTYGEKNVLDNINLNIKAGSTVAIMGTTGSGKSTLMALLGRNYDATEGEITLDGINLKDLNLKSLRDSISIVPQ
;
A
#
# COMPACT_ATOMS: atom_id res chain seq x y z
N MET A 1 10.97 -1.74 -4.27
CA MET A 1 11.55 -0.90 -3.19
C MET A 1 12.54 0.16 -3.71
N LYS A 2 13.66 -0.18 -4.37
CA LYS A 2 14.67 0.82 -4.79
C LYS A 2 14.15 1.99 -5.65
N LYS A 3 13.31 1.72 -6.67
CA LYS A 3 12.64 2.76 -7.49
C LYS A 3 11.58 3.56 -6.72
N ILE A 4 11.02 3.02 -5.65
CA ILE A 4 10.03 3.74 -4.83
C ILE A 4 10.75 4.66 -3.83
N LEU A 5 11.85 4.17 -3.24
CA LEU A 5 12.74 4.92 -2.37
C LEU A 5 13.43 6.09 -3.11
N SER A 6 13.54 6.06 -4.44
CA SER A 6 14.02 7.22 -5.20
C SER A 6 13.04 8.38 -5.21
N TYR A 7 11.72 8.16 -5.11
CA TYR A 7 10.75 9.27 -4.97
C TYR A 7 10.94 10.01 -3.65
N VAL A 8 11.27 9.29 -2.57
CA VAL A 8 11.60 9.90 -1.26
C VAL A 8 12.82 10.83 -1.37
N LYS A 9 13.80 10.52 -2.23
CA LYS A 9 15.00 11.36 -2.39
C LYS A 9 14.68 12.77 -2.86
N ASN A 10 13.61 12.95 -3.63
CA ASN A 10 13.19 14.26 -4.11
C ASN A 10 12.57 15.13 -3.01
N HIS A 11 12.14 14.50 -1.90
CA HIS A 11 11.44 15.14 -0.79
C HIS A 11 12.20 15.01 0.55
N LEU A 12 13.53 14.89 0.50
CA LEU A 12 14.38 14.71 1.69
C LEU A 12 14.20 15.83 2.73
N GLY A 13 13.98 17.07 2.30
CA GLY A 13 13.75 18.18 3.22
C GLY A 13 12.54 17.94 4.11
N VAL A 14 11.40 17.58 3.53
CA VAL A 14 10.15 17.26 4.25
C VAL A 14 10.37 16.09 5.21
N ALA A 15 11.03 15.02 4.75
CA ALA A 15 11.32 13.86 5.58
C ALA A 15 12.21 14.22 6.79
N ILE A 16 13.26 15.01 6.59
CA ILE A 16 14.16 15.44 7.66
C ILE A 16 13.41 16.32 8.67
N PHE A 17 12.64 17.31 8.23
CA PHE A 17 11.84 18.14 9.14
C PHE A 17 10.80 17.32 9.90
N GLY A 18 10.19 16.32 9.27
CA GLY A 18 9.28 15.37 9.91
C GLY A 18 9.97 14.56 11.01
N ILE A 19 11.14 14.00 10.73
CA ILE A 19 11.94 13.24 11.69
C ILE A 19 12.43 14.12 12.85
N VAL A 20 12.90 15.34 12.59
CA VAL A 20 13.32 16.27 13.65
C VAL A 20 12.14 16.63 14.55
N SER A 21 10.97 16.93 13.96
CA SER A 21 9.75 17.22 14.72
C SER A 21 9.33 16.02 15.58
N MET A 22 9.41 14.80 15.01
CA MET A 22 9.16 13.56 15.74
C MET A 22 10.12 13.38 16.92
N ILE A 23 11.43 13.57 16.74
CA ILE A 23 12.42 13.43 17.82
C ILE A 23 12.14 14.44 18.95
N LEU A 24 11.75 15.68 18.61
CA LEU A 24 11.37 16.68 19.61
C LEU A 24 10.14 16.26 20.41
N VAL A 25 9.11 15.71 19.74
CA VAL A 25 7.91 15.17 20.41
C VAL A 25 8.28 14.00 21.33
N ILE A 26 9.04 13.02 20.82
CA ILE A 26 9.47 11.85 21.60
C ILE A 26 10.29 12.29 22.82
N SER A 27 11.20 13.25 22.65
CA SER A 27 12.01 13.78 23.75
C SER A 27 11.13 14.47 24.80
N ALA A 28 10.13 15.23 24.37
CA ALA A 28 9.17 15.88 25.26
C ALA A 28 8.29 14.85 26.00
N ASP A 29 7.85 13.80 25.32
CA ASP A 29 7.09 12.68 25.91
C ASP A 29 7.90 11.92 26.95
N LEU A 30 9.16 11.61 26.65
CA LEU A 30 10.07 10.94 27.58
C LEU A 30 10.49 11.85 28.74
N THR A 31 10.30 13.16 28.65
CA THR A 31 10.57 14.06 29.79
C THR A 31 9.46 14.00 30.84
N ILE A 32 8.22 13.65 30.47
CA ILE A 32 7.06 13.65 31.39
C ILE A 32 7.24 12.69 32.58
N PRO A 33 7.69 11.42 32.39
CA PRO A 33 7.95 10.53 33.51
C PRO A 33 9.03 11.07 34.46
N TYR A 34 10.09 11.68 33.94
CA TYR A 34 11.13 12.30 34.76
C TYR A 34 10.61 13.50 35.58
N VAL A 35 9.74 14.32 35.00
CA VAL A 35 9.06 15.39 35.74
C VAL A 35 8.16 14.82 36.84
N THR A 36 7.52 13.68 36.58
CA THR A 36 6.73 12.96 37.59
C THR A 36 7.59 12.43 38.74
N GLU A 37 8.81 11.92 38.45
CA GLU A 37 9.80 11.54 39.47
C GLU A 37 10.12 12.71 40.39
N ILE A 38 10.52 13.87 39.83
CA ILE A 38 10.83 15.09 40.61
C ILE A 38 9.63 15.52 41.46
N PHE A 39 8.44 15.49 40.89
CA PHE A 39 7.22 15.85 41.63
C PHE A 39 7.01 14.95 42.86
N ILE A 40 7.22 13.65 42.73
CA ILE A 40 7.02 12.72 43.84
C ILE A 40 8.12 12.88 44.89
N ASP A 41 9.38 12.89 44.47
CA ASP A 41 10.50 12.86 45.42
C ASP A 41 10.73 14.22 46.09
N ASP A 42 10.71 15.32 45.33
CA ASP A 42 11.06 16.65 45.86
C ASP A 42 9.85 17.41 46.43
N VAL A 43 8.67 17.27 45.81
CA VAL A 43 7.46 18.00 46.25
C VAL A 43 6.69 17.22 47.30
N LEU A 44 6.25 15.98 46.98
CA LEU A 44 5.40 15.22 47.91
C LEU A 44 6.20 14.73 49.13
N ARG A 45 7.38 14.16 48.91
CA ARG A 45 8.22 13.61 49.98
C ARG A 45 9.15 14.67 50.58
N GLY A 46 9.80 15.47 49.74
CA GLY A 46 10.68 16.57 50.16
C GLY A 46 9.97 17.81 50.70
N LYS A 47 8.65 17.94 50.50
CA LYS A 47 7.81 19.10 50.90
C LYS A 47 8.26 20.44 50.31
N ASN A 48 8.97 20.44 49.19
CA ASN A 48 9.42 21.65 48.53
C ASN A 48 8.37 22.16 47.52
N TYR A 49 7.35 22.85 48.04
CA TYR A 49 6.23 23.35 47.24
C TYR A 49 6.60 24.47 46.25
N GLU A 50 7.75 25.13 46.41
CA GLU A 50 8.19 26.19 45.49
C GLU A 50 8.50 25.64 44.08
N ILE A 51 8.85 24.35 43.97
CA ILE A 51 9.16 23.70 42.70
C ILE A 51 7.89 23.43 41.87
N ILE A 52 6.70 23.39 42.49
CA ILE A 52 5.43 23.12 41.79
C ILE A 52 5.21 24.07 40.62
N ASN A 53 5.40 25.37 40.81
CA ASN A 53 5.19 26.36 39.75
C ASN A 53 6.12 26.13 38.56
N LYS A 54 7.37 25.70 38.82
CA LYS A 54 8.32 25.33 37.76
C LYS A 54 7.90 24.07 37.03
N ILE A 55 7.44 23.05 37.75
CA ILE A 55 6.92 21.79 37.18
C ILE A 55 5.71 22.07 36.28
N LEU A 56 4.73 22.85 36.75
CA LEU A 56 3.56 23.22 35.96
C LEU A 56 3.95 23.99 34.70
N PHE A 57 4.90 24.92 34.80
CA PHE A 57 5.43 25.64 33.65
C PHE A 57 6.10 24.69 32.64
N ILE A 58 6.94 23.76 33.11
CA ILE A 58 7.61 22.75 32.26
C ILE A 58 6.60 21.86 31.56
N ILE A 59 5.58 21.35 32.27
CA ILE A 59 4.50 20.53 31.67
C ILE A 59 3.74 21.36 30.63
N GLY A 60 3.46 22.63 30.91
CA GLY A 60 2.86 23.56 29.94
C GLY A 60 3.71 23.70 28.68
N CYS A 61 5.02 23.93 28.82
CA CYS A 61 5.95 23.99 27.68
C CYS A 61 6.02 22.69 26.90
N ILE A 62 6.11 21.53 27.58
CA ILE A 62 6.08 20.20 26.95
C ILE A 62 4.80 20.02 26.14
N SER A 63 3.66 20.41 26.71
CA SER A 63 2.36 20.29 26.05
C SER A 63 2.27 21.16 24.79
N LEU A 64 2.80 22.39 24.83
CA LEU A 64 2.88 23.27 23.66
C LEU A 64 3.83 22.72 22.58
N ILE A 65 5.00 22.20 22.97
CA ILE A 65 5.95 21.53 22.05
C ILE A 65 5.26 20.35 21.37
N LYS A 66 4.61 19.48 22.15
CA LYS A 66 3.87 18.32 21.63
C LYS A 66 2.73 18.74 20.71
N PHE A 67 2.00 19.80 21.02
CA PHE A 67 0.93 20.29 20.16
C PHE A 67 1.47 20.75 18.80
N PHE A 68 2.48 21.63 18.79
CA PHE A 68 3.01 22.21 17.56
C PHE A 68 3.79 21.19 16.72
N PHE A 69 4.77 20.52 17.32
CA PHE A 69 5.60 19.54 16.62
C PHE A 69 4.88 18.22 16.38
N GLY A 70 3.88 17.88 17.20
CA GLY A 70 2.97 16.76 16.96
C GLY A 70 2.13 16.99 15.72
N TYR A 71 1.52 18.17 15.57
CA TYR A 71 0.82 18.51 14.35
C TYR A 71 1.75 18.54 13.13
N LEU A 72 2.93 19.15 13.28
CA LEU A 72 3.91 19.25 12.20
C LEU A 72 4.43 17.88 11.76
N LYS A 73 4.70 16.95 12.70
CA LYS A 73 5.13 15.58 12.34
C LYS A 73 4.03 14.86 11.54
N GLU A 74 2.77 14.90 11.99
CA GLU A 74 1.65 14.22 11.32
C GLU A 74 1.48 14.77 9.90
N TYR A 75 1.38 16.10 9.80
CA TYR A 75 1.19 16.78 8.52
C TYR A 75 2.31 16.49 7.50
N LEU A 76 3.59 16.55 7.93
CA LEU A 76 4.72 16.35 7.01
C LEU A 76 4.80 14.92 6.49
N PHE A 77 4.52 13.93 7.34
CA PHE A 77 4.52 12.52 6.93
C PHE A 77 3.32 12.19 6.02
N ASP A 78 2.12 12.70 6.33
CA ASP A 78 0.96 12.54 5.45
C ASP A 78 1.17 13.21 4.09
N TYR A 79 1.72 14.43 4.08
CA TYR A 79 2.09 15.13 2.85
C TYR A 79 3.09 14.32 2.02
N LEU A 80 4.11 13.74 2.66
CA LEU A 80 5.10 12.90 2.00
C LEU A 80 4.46 11.64 1.40
N GLY A 81 3.59 10.95 2.15
CA GLY A 81 2.87 9.77 1.69
C GLY A 81 2.01 10.05 0.46
N ILE A 82 1.18 11.10 0.51
CA ILE A 82 0.30 11.51 -0.59
C ILE A 82 1.11 11.93 -1.82
N THR A 83 2.19 12.69 -1.63
CA THR A 83 3.02 13.17 -2.75
C THR A 83 3.70 12.01 -3.48
N ILE A 84 4.26 11.04 -2.73
CA ILE A 84 4.85 9.84 -3.32
C ILE A 84 3.80 9.01 -4.04
N SER A 85 2.62 8.82 -3.44
CA SER A 85 1.51 8.08 -4.06
C SER A 85 1.09 8.73 -5.38
N LYS A 86 0.96 10.06 -5.41
CA LYS A 86 0.67 10.82 -6.63
C LYS A 86 1.72 10.57 -7.71
N GLU A 87 3.01 10.70 -7.39
CA GLU A 87 4.10 10.49 -8.36
C GLU A 87 4.12 9.04 -8.89
N VAL A 88 3.86 8.06 -8.03
CA VAL A 88 3.74 6.65 -8.43
C VAL A 88 2.56 6.46 -9.37
N LYS A 89 1.37 6.98 -9.03
CA LYS A 89 0.16 6.89 -9.85
C LYS A 89 0.34 7.56 -11.20
N GLU A 90 0.88 8.77 -11.24
CA GLU A 90 1.15 9.49 -12.49
C GLU A 90 2.15 8.74 -13.38
N THR A 91 3.23 8.22 -12.79
CA THR A 91 4.25 7.46 -13.53
C THR A 91 3.67 6.17 -14.08
N LEU A 92 2.93 5.43 -13.26
CA LEU A 92 2.30 4.18 -13.65
C LEU A 92 1.25 4.41 -14.74
N PHE A 93 0.40 5.43 -14.58
CA PHE A 93 -0.63 5.77 -15.55
C PHE A 93 -0.04 6.16 -16.90
N LYS A 94 0.94 7.08 -16.94
CA LYS A 94 1.66 7.47 -18.16
C LYS A 94 2.34 6.28 -18.83
N HIS A 95 2.91 5.37 -18.05
CA HIS A 95 3.55 4.18 -18.59
C HIS A 95 2.52 3.23 -19.20
N ILE A 96 1.40 2.97 -18.52
CA ILE A 96 0.30 2.13 -19.02
C ILE A 96 -0.26 2.69 -20.33
N GLU A 97 -0.52 4.00 -20.43
CA GLU A 97 -0.99 4.63 -21.68
C GLU A 97 -0.01 4.47 -22.85
N GLY A 98 1.27 4.27 -22.58
CA GLY A 98 2.29 4.01 -23.58
C GLY A 98 2.40 2.55 -24.03
N LEU A 99 1.80 1.60 -23.29
CA LEU A 99 1.92 0.17 -23.60
C LEU A 99 1.22 -0.20 -24.92
N SER A 100 1.75 -1.24 -25.58
CA SER A 100 1.18 -1.72 -26.85
C SER A 100 -0.11 -2.50 -26.63
N PHE A 101 -0.95 -2.58 -27.67
CA PHE A 101 -2.21 -3.33 -27.62
C PHE A 101 -2.02 -4.80 -27.23
N SER A 102 -0.89 -5.41 -27.65
CA SER A 102 -0.54 -6.78 -27.28
C SER A 102 -0.42 -7.02 -25.76
N TYR A 103 -0.13 -5.97 -24.99
CA TYR A 103 -0.13 -6.06 -23.54
C TYR A 103 -1.58 -6.09 -23.00
N PHE A 104 -2.44 -5.21 -23.49
CA PHE A 104 -3.85 -5.13 -23.10
C PHE A 104 -4.66 -6.36 -23.50
N ASP A 105 -4.25 -7.11 -24.53
CA ASP A 105 -4.86 -8.41 -24.87
C ASP A 105 -4.62 -9.48 -23.80
N LYS A 106 -3.56 -9.34 -23.00
CA LYS A 106 -3.13 -10.33 -22.00
C LYS A 106 -3.53 -9.95 -20.58
N VAL A 107 -3.74 -8.67 -20.32
CA VAL A 107 -3.97 -8.14 -18.98
C VAL A 107 -5.33 -7.49 -18.89
N ASN A 108 -6.09 -7.87 -17.85
CA ASN A 108 -7.42 -7.31 -17.60
C ASN A 108 -7.30 -5.82 -17.21
N THR A 109 -8.12 -4.96 -17.79
CA THR A 109 -8.17 -3.53 -17.44
C THR A 109 -8.51 -3.30 -15.96
N GLY A 110 -9.36 -4.14 -15.37
CA GLY A 110 -9.66 -4.12 -13.93
C GLY A 110 -8.45 -4.45 -13.07
N GLU A 111 -7.56 -5.34 -13.54
CA GLU A 111 -6.30 -5.61 -12.86
C GLU A 111 -5.41 -4.36 -12.86
N LEU A 112 -5.24 -3.70 -14.00
CA LEU A 112 -4.47 -2.45 -14.10
C LEU A 112 -5.04 -1.36 -13.20
N MET A 113 -6.36 -1.23 -13.13
CA MET A 113 -7.03 -0.27 -12.24
C MET A 113 -6.74 -0.57 -10.77
N SER A 114 -6.75 -1.85 -10.35
CA SER A 114 -6.33 -2.22 -8.98
C SER A 114 -4.87 -1.90 -8.69
N ARG A 115 -3.97 -2.03 -9.69
CA ARG A 115 -2.55 -1.67 -9.54
C ARG A 115 -2.35 -0.17 -9.35
N VAL A 116 -3.10 0.64 -10.09
CA VAL A 116 -3.05 2.11 -10.01
C VAL A 116 -3.76 2.65 -8.77
N GLY A 117 -4.82 1.98 -8.31
CA GLY A 117 -5.57 2.33 -7.10
C GLY A 117 -4.94 1.71 -5.84
N GLU A 118 -5.41 0.51 -5.50
CA GLU A 118 -5.13 -0.18 -4.24
C GLU A 118 -3.64 -0.43 -3.99
N ASP A 119 -2.90 -0.95 -4.98
CA ASP A 119 -1.47 -1.23 -4.77
C ASP A 119 -0.64 0.05 -4.60
N ALA A 120 -1.06 1.17 -5.20
CA ALA A 120 -0.43 2.48 -5.00
C ALA A 120 -0.84 3.12 -3.66
N ASP A 121 -2.06 2.89 -3.20
CA ASP A 121 -2.51 3.31 -1.87
C ASP A 121 -1.78 2.54 -0.75
N ASN A 122 -1.50 1.24 -0.93
CA ASN A 122 -0.62 0.51 -0.01
C ASN A 122 0.79 1.15 0.10
N ILE A 123 1.31 1.72 -1.00
CA ILE A 123 2.56 2.48 -0.98
C ILE A 123 2.38 3.81 -0.22
N MET A 124 1.24 4.48 -0.39
CA MET A 124 0.91 5.69 0.39
C MET A 124 0.94 5.39 1.89
N ASP A 125 0.29 4.30 2.32
CA ASP A 125 0.16 3.92 3.72
C ASP A 125 1.50 3.63 4.37
N ILE A 126 2.39 2.88 3.70
CA ILE A 126 3.73 2.65 4.25
C ILE A 126 4.55 3.95 4.28
N MET A 127 4.42 4.83 3.29
CA MET A 127 5.26 6.03 3.18
C MET A 127 4.81 7.13 4.16
N GLY A 128 3.51 7.30 4.35
CA GLY A 128 2.95 8.27 5.29
C GLY A 128 2.93 7.74 6.71
N PHE A 129 2.31 6.59 6.94
CA PHE A 129 2.09 6.08 8.28
C PHE A 129 3.10 5.02 8.72
N GLY A 130 3.36 4.01 7.88
CA GLY A 130 4.19 2.86 8.28
C GLY A 130 5.63 3.21 8.65
N PHE A 131 6.34 3.98 7.81
CA PHE A 131 7.71 4.42 8.09
C PHE A 131 7.77 5.38 9.28
N ARG A 132 6.79 6.27 9.39
CA ARG A 132 6.65 7.16 10.55
C ARG A 132 6.56 6.35 11.84
N LEU A 133 5.61 5.41 11.89
CA LEU A 133 5.40 4.55 13.05
C LEU A 133 6.63 3.68 13.35
N LEU A 134 7.29 3.13 12.32
CA LEU A 134 8.52 2.35 12.49
C LEU A 134 9.63 3.18 13.17
N ILE A 135 9.90 4.39 12.66
CA ILE A 135 10.93 5.27 13.20
C ILE A 135 10.57 5.69 14.63
N GLU A 136 9.30 6.04 14.86
CA GLU A 136 8.77 6.42 16.16
C GLU A 136 8.94 5.28 17.18
N ASN A 137 8.56 4.06 16.82
CA ASN A 137 8.68 2.88 17.67
C ASN A 137 10.13 2.49 17.97
N ILE A 138 11.03 2.57 16.98
CA ILE A 138 12.46 2.34 17.20
C ILE A 138 13.04 3.42 18.13
N ALA A 139 12.67 4.68 17.93
CA ALA A 139 13.16 5.80 18.72
C ALA A 139 12.64 5.74 20.18
N TYR A 140 11.34 5.49 20.39
CA TYR A 140 10.78 5.26 21.72
C TYR A 140 11.47 4.08 22.41
N PHE A 141 11.58 2.94 21.73
CA PHE A 141 12.20 1.75 22.31
C PHE A 141 13.67 2.01 22.68
N GLY A 142 14.44 2.63 21.79
CA GLY A 142 15.86 2.92 21.99
C GLY A 142 16.09 3.93 23.12
N ILE A 143 15.45 5.09 23.06
CA ILE A 143 15.68 6.16 24.05
C ILE A 143 15.12 5.77 25.41
N ALA A 144 13.90 5.20 25.49
CA ALA A 144 13.34 4.75 26.76
C ALA A 144 14.19 3.64 27.39
N SER A 145 14.69 2.68 26.62
CA SER A 145 15.60 1.64 27.15
C SER A 145 16.88 2.23 27.76
N VAL A 146 17.46 3.25 27.11
CA VAL A 146 18.65 3.95 27.65
C VAL A 146 18.32 4.68 28.96
N LEU A 147 17.15 5.34 29.04
CA LEU A 147 16.70 6.01 30.27
C LEU A 147 16.45 5.03 31.41
N LEU A 148 15.79 3.89 31.12
CA LEU A 148 15.57 2.82 32.10
C LEU A 148 16.88 2.25 32.64
N LEU A 149 17.86 1.99 31.76
CA LEU A 149 19.19 1.50 32.16
C LEU A 149 19.91 2.48 33.09
N ARG A 150 19.68 3.79 32.93
CA ARG A 150 20.24 4.81 33.83
C ARG A 150 19.57 4.81 35.21
N ILE A 151 18.27 4.53 35.29
CA ILE A 151 17.55 4.45 36.57
C ILE A 151 17.95 3.18 37.32
N SER A 152 17.83 2.02 36.68
CA SER A 152 18.20 0.73 37.29
C SER A 152 18.45 -0.33 36.23
N PRO A 153 19.71 -0.77 36.05
CA PRO A 153 20.04 -1.86 35.14
C PRO A 153 19.29 -3.16 35.47
N THR A 154 19.17 -3.49 36.76
CA THR A 154 18.49 -4.70 37.23
C THR A 154 17.01 -4.71 36.85
N LEU A 155 16.31 -3.59 37.09
CA LEU A 155 14.90 -3.46 36.78
C LEU A 155 14.65 -3.44 35.26
N THR A 156 15.60 -2.88 34.51
CA THR A 156 15.56 -2.84 33.05
C THR A 156 15.69 -4.23 32.43
N LEU A 157 16.56 -5.09 32.97
CA LEU A 157 16.64 -6.47 32.51
C LEU A 157 15.33 -7.24 32.73
N VAL A 158 14.65 -7.01 33.86
CA VAL A 158 13.32 -7.60 34.12
C VAL A 158 12.33 -7.10 33.07
N ALA A 159 12.25 -5.79 32.83
CA ALA A 159 11.36 -5.21 31.82
C ALA A 159 11.65 -5.72 30.40
N LEU A 160 12.91 -5.72 29.97
CA LEU A 160 13.30 -6.17 28.63
C LEU A 160 13.12 -7.68 28.45
N SER A 161 13.16 -8.48 29.52
CA SER A 161 12.93 -9.93 29.43
C SER A 161 11.50 -10.29 29.01
N THR A 162 10.51 -9.44 29.30
CA THR A 162 9.11 -9.70 28.93
C THR A 162 8.79 -9.23 27.50
N MET A 163 9.58 -8.30 26.94
CA MET A 163 9.32 -7.73 25.60
C MET A 163 9.32 -8.77 24.47
N PRO A 164 10.31 -9.70 24.35
CA PRO A 164 10.30 -10.73 23.30
C PRO A 164 9.08 -11.64 23.36
N ILE A 165 8.56 -11.91 24.56
CA ILE A 165 7.38 -12.77 24.76
C ILE A 165 6.13 -12.06 24.25
N ILE A 166 5.97 -10.78 24.57
CA ILE A 166 4.87 -9.93 24.06
C ILE A 166 4.93 -9.88 22.53
N ALA A 167 6.09 -9.52 21.97
CA ALA A 167 6.27 -9.42 20.52
C ALA A 167 5.96 -10.74 19.81
N TYR A 168 6.44 -11.88 20.33
CA TYR A 168 6.15 -13.20 19.73
C TYR A 168 4.65 -13.51 19.70
N ILE A 169 3.93 -13.21 20.79
CA ILE A 169 2.50 -13.48 20.88
C ILE A 169 1.72 -12.58 19.93
N THR A 170 2.04 -11.28 19.88
CA THR A 170 1.35 -10.34 18.99
C THR A 170 1.60 -10.65 17.51
N ILE A 171 2.85 -10.95 17.11
CA ILE A 171 3.14 -11.37 15.71
C ILE A 171 2.35 -12.63 15.35
N LYS A 172 2.27 -13.60 16.27
CA LYS A 172 1.53 -14.85 16.05
C LYS A 172 0.02 -14.64 16.00
N SER A 173 -0.49 -13.73 16.82
CA SER A 173 -1.89 -13.34 16.88
C SER A 173 -2.32 -12.75 15.54
N GLU A 174 -1.58 -11.74 15.08
CA GLU A 174 -1.91 -11.06 13.83
C GLU A 174 -1.83 -11.94 12.61
N LYS A 175 -0.78 -12.75 12.49
CA LYS A 175 -0.65 -13.65 11.34
C LYS A 175 -1.86 -14.59 11.21
N LYS A 176 -2.43 -15.02 12.34
CA LYS A 176 -3.64 -15.85 12.36
C LYS A 176 -4.92 -15.07 12.07
N ILE A 177 -4.98 -13.81 12.50
CA ILE A 177 -6.09 -12.90 12.22
C ILE A 177 -6.13 -12.62 10.72
N ASP A 178 -4.98 -12.29 10.11
CA ASP A 178 -4.85 -12.01 8.68
C ASP A 178 -5.28 -13.20 7.82
N ASP A 179 -4.81 -14.42 8.13
CA ASP A 179 -5.17 -15.64 7.39
C ASP A 179 -6.70 -15.88 7.37
N VAL A 180 -7.41 -15.55 8.46
CA VAL A 180 -8.88 -15.67 8.52
C VAL A 180 -9.55 -14.48 7.83
N TYR A 181 -8.97 -13.29 7.93
CA TYR A 181 -9.47 -12.10 7.26
C TYR A 181 -9.43 -12.24 5.74
N ASP A 182 -8.38 -12.84 5.17
CA ASP A 182 -8.29 -13.15 3.74
C ASP A 182 -9.48 -14.03 3.29
N ARG A 183 -9.78 -15.09 4.06
CA ARG A 183 -10.94 -15.96 3.81
C ARG A 183 -12.27 -15.24 3.95
N ILE A 184 -12.39 -14.30 4.90
CA ILE A 184 -13.58 -13.45 5.06
C ILE A 184 -13.75 -12.58 3.81
N SER A 185 -12.67 -11.94 3.35
CA SER A 185 -12.67 -11.07 2.18
C SER A 185 -13.11 -11.81 0.92
N ASP A 186 -12.53 -12.99 0.65
CA ASP A 186 -12.91 -13.84 -0.49
C ASP A 186 -14.41 -14.19 -0.46
N HIS A 187 -14.92 -14.54 0.73
CA HIS A 187 -16.31 -14.93 0.86
C HIS A 187 -17.30 -13.76 0.79
N ILE A 188 -16.87 -12.56 1.22
CA ILE A 188 -17.63 -11.32 1.02
C ILE A 188 -17.75 -11.01 -0.48
N ALA A 189 -16.71 -11.25 -1.27
CA ALA A 189 -16.77 -11.06 -2.73
C ALA A 189 -17.79 -12.00 -3.38
N GLU A 190 -17.84 -13.28 -2.99
CA GLU A 190 -18.85 -14.25 -3.46
C GLU A 190 -20.29 -13.83 -3.07
N LEU A 191 -20.45 -13.36 -1.83
CA LEU A 191 -21.73 -12.89 -1.30
C LEU A 191 -22.23 -11.65 -2.05
N ASN A 192 -21.34 -10.68 -2.29
CA ASN A 192 -21.64 -9.48 -3.08
C ASN A 192 -21.96 -9.82 -4.53
N THR A 193 -21.22 -10.74 -5.15
CA THR A 193 -21.49 -11.20 -6.52
C THR A 193 -22.88 -11.84 -6.61
N THR A 194 -23.23 -12.71 -5.66
CA THR A 194 -24.57 -13.33 -5.61
C THR A 194 -25.68 -12.30 -5.45
N ALA A 195 -25.46 -11.25 -4.63
CA ALA A 195 -26.42 -10.16 -4.49
C ALA A 195 -26.54 -9.34 -5.78
N GLN A 196 -25.43 -9.04 -6.44
CA GLN A 196 -25.39 -8.30 -7.70
C GLN A 196 -26.10 -9.05 -8.83
N GLU A 197 -25.86 -10.36 -8.98
CA GLU A 197 -26.56 -11.22 -9.94
C GLU A 197 -28.07 -11.21 -9.72
N ASN A 198 -28.51 -11.30 -8.46
CA ASN A 198 -29.92 -11.30 -8.11
C ASN A 198 -30.61 -9.95 -8.38
N ILE A 199 -29.92 -8.84 -8.12
CA ILE A 199 -30.45 -7.49 -8.37
C ILE A 199 -30.52 -7.24 -9.88
N ALA A 200 -29.45 -7.54 -10.62
CA ALA A 200 -29.41 -7.38 -12.08
C ALA A 200 -30.42 -8.31 -12.79
N GLY A 201 -30.51 -9.55 -12.32
CA GLY A 201 -31.38 -10.60 -12.83
C GLY A 201 -32.78 -10.63 -12.21
N VAL A 202 -33.21 -9.60 -11.47
CA VAL A 202 -34.45 -9.64 -10.67
C VAL A 202 -35.68 -10.01 -11.49
N LYS A 203 -35.76 -9.57 -12.76
CA LYS A 203 -36.86 -9.92 -13.67
C LYS A 203 -36.86 -11.42 -14.00
N LEU A 204 -35.68 -12.02 -14.19
CA LEU A 204 -35.51 -13.45 -14.46
C LEU A 204 -35.91 -14.27 -13.24
N VAL A 205 -35.41 -13.90 -12.06
CA VAL A 205 -35.72 -14.59 -10.80
C VAL A 205 -37.22 -14.61 -10.54
N LYS A 206 -37.90 -13.46 -10.72
CA LYS A 206 -39.36 -13.34 -10.59
C LYS A 206 -40.13 -14.09 -11.68
N ALA A 207 -39.68 -14.01 -12.94
CA ALA A 207 -40.33 -14.72 -14.05
C ALA A 207 -40.32 -16.24 -13.86
N PHE A 208 -39.28 -16.79 -13.23
CA PHE A 208 -39.16 -18.21 -12.92
C PHE A 208 -39.67 -18.60 -11.51
N GLY A 209 -40.14 -17.64 -10.69
CA GLY A 209 -40.64 -17.89 -9.33
C GLY A 209 -39.57 -18.49 -8.39
N ARG A 210 -38.30 -18.08 -8.54
CA ARG A 210 -37.13 -18.66 -7.87
C ARG A 210 -36.65 -17.85 -6.65
N GLU A 211 -37.41 -16.88 -6.16
CA GLU A 211 -37.00 -15.98 -5.07
C GLU A 211 -36.56 -16.75 -3.82
N LYS A 212 -37.33 -17.77 -3.41
CA LYS A 212 -36.99 -18.61 -2.24
C LYS A 212 -35.66 -19.35 -2.43
N HIS A 213 -35.36 -19.80 -3.65
CA HIS A 213 -34.10 -20.47 -3.96
C HIS A 213 -32.92 -19.51 -3.78
N GLU A 214 -33.05 -18.29 -4.32
CA GLU A 214 -32.01 -17.26 -4.22
C GLU A 214 -31.82 -16.75 -2.79
N ILE A 215 -32.90 -16.61 -2.01
CA ILE A 215 -32.81 -16.29 -0.58
C ILE A 215 -32.05 -17.38 0.18
N LEU A 216 -32.36 -18.66 -0.05
CA LEU A 216 -31.65 -19.76 0.60
C LEU A 216 -30.18 -19.85 0.17
N LYS A 217 -29.88 -19.59 -1.11
CA LYS A 217 -28.52 -19.48 -1.63
C LYS A 217 -27.76 -18.37 -0.90
N PHE A 218 -28.33 -17.16 -0.81
CA PHE A 218 -27.73 -16.04 -0.09
C PHE A 218 -27.53 -16.33 1.39
N LEU A 219 -28.52 -16.91 2.08
CA LEU A 219 -28.42 -17.28 3.49
C LEU A 219 -27.31 -18.31 3.75
N LYS A 220 -27.05 -19.22 2.81
CA LYS A 220 -25.94 -20.18 2.90
C LYS A 220 -24.57 -19.46 2.88
N TYR A 221 -24.37 -18.52 1.94
CA TYR A 221 -23.17 -17.69 1.90
C TYR A 221 -23.05 -16.83 3.18
N ASN A 222 -24.16 -16.23 3.62
CA ASN A 222 -24.16 -15.41 4.82
C ASN A 222 -23.84 -16.21 6.10
N SER A 223 -24.35 -17.45 6.22
CA SER A 223 -24.02 -18.34 7.35
C SER A 223 -22.54 -18.69 7.37
N LYS A 224 -21.94 -18.94 6.20
CA LYS A 224 -20.52 -19.24 6.11
C LYS A 224 -19.66 -18.01 6.42
N ASN A 225 -20.09 -16.81 6.00
CA ASN A 225 -19.48 -15.54 6.43
C ASN A 225 -19.54 -15.37 7.96
N PHE A 226 -20.69 -15.68 8.57
CA PHE A 226 -20.83 -15.68 10.04
C PHE A 226 -19.85 -16.64 10.72
N ASP A 227 -19.69 -17.87 10.21
CA ASP A 227 -18.74 -18.84 10.76
C ASP A 227 -17.29 -18.33 10.69
N LEU A 228 -16.90 -17.69 9.58
CA LEU A 228 -15.58 -17.10 9.41
C LEU A 228 -15.34 -15.92 10.36
N GLN A 229 -16.33 -15.03 10.50
CA GLN A 229 -16.26 -13.92 11.46
C GLN A 229 -16.19 -14.42 12.91
N MET A 230 -16.88 -15.52 13.22
CA MET A 230 -16.79 -16.18 14.52
C MET A 230 -15.41 -16.82 14.73
N GLU A 231 -14.81 -17.40 13.70
CA GLU A 231 -13.43 -17.92 13.74
C GLU A 231 -12.42 -16.78 14.04
N HIS A 232 -12.53 -15.66 13.32
CA HIS A 232 -11.73 -14.45 13.56
C HIS A 232 -11.88 -13.97 15.01
N THR A 233 -13.12 -13.84 15.48
CA THR A 233 -13.42 -13.39 16.84
C THR A 233 -12.86 -14.34 17.90
N LYS A 234 -12.93 -15.66 17.68
CA LYS A 234 -12.34 -16.66 18.60
C LYS A 234 -10.82 -16.56 18.68
N ILE A 235 -10.15 -16.24 17.57
CA ILE A 235 -8.71 -15.98 17.55
C ILE A 235 -8.42 -14.72 18.36
N TRP A 236 -9.13 -13.62 18.08
CA TRP A 236 -8.96 -12.36 18.78
C TRP A 236 -9.16 -12.49 20.30
N ILE A 237 -10.26 -13.11 20.76
CA ILE A 237 -10.55 -13.35 22.19
C ILE A 237 -9.51 -14.27 22.85
N LYS A 238 -8.82 -15.13 22.10
CA LYS A 238 -7.76 -15.98 22.64
C LYS A 238 -6.46 -15.21 22.90
N PHE A 239 -6.10 -14.30 21.99
CA PHE A 239 -4.81 -13.61 22.03
C PHE A 239 -4.87 -12.26 22.76
N PHE A 240 -5.91 -11.45 22.54
CA PHE A 240 -6.01 -10.10 23.12
C PHE A 240 -5.90 -10.10 24.66
N PRO A 241 -6.62 -10.96 25.42
CA PRO A 241 -6.47 -11.02 26.88
C PRO A 241 -5.08 -11.51 27.32
N LEU A 242 -4.43 -12.36 26.52
CA LEU A 242 -3.07 -12.84 26.82
C LEU A 242 -2.04 -11.72 26.66
N GLU A 243 -2.16 -10.90 25.62
CA GLU A 243 -1.33 -9.72 25.37
C GLU A 243 -1.52 -8.65 26.45
N GLU A 244 -2.77 -8.46 26.91
CA GLU A 244 -3.09 -7.57 28.03
C GLU A 244 -2.53 -8.10 29.35
N PHE A 245 -2.72 -9.39 29.63
CA PHE A 245 -2.18 -10.06 30.81
C PHE A 245 -0.67 -9.94 30.89
N LEU A 246 0.06 -10.15 29.79
CA LEU A 246 1.53 -10.06 29.79
C LEU A 246 2.05 -8.63 29.96
N GLY A 247 1.36 -7.64 29.38
CA GLY A 247 1.66 -6.23 29.62
C GLY A 247 1.51 -5.88 31.11
N ASN A 248 0.38 -6.26 31.70
CA ASN A 248 0.11 -6.03 33.12
C ASN A 248 1.04 -6.84 34.04
N LEU A 249 1.37 -8.09 33.68
CA LEU A 249 2.33 -8.91 34.40
C LEU A 249 3.71 -8.25 34.43
N SER A 250 4.13 -7.63 33.33
CA SER A 250 5.39 -6.88 33.26
C SER A 250 5.40 -5.71 34.26
N VAL A 251 4.28 -4.98 34.35
CA VAL A 251 4.10 -3.90 35.35
C VAL A 251 4.15 -4.45 36.77
N VAL A 252 3.50 -5.58 37.05
CA VAL A 252 3.53 -6.23 38.37
C VAL A 252 4.95 -6.65 38.74
N LEU A 253 5.68 -7.32 37.84
CA LEU A 253 7.06 -7.75 38.08
C LEU A 253 7.97 -6.56 38.38
N VAL A 254 7.88 -5.50 37.57
CA VAL A 254 8.64 -4.26 37.77
C VAL A 254 8.26 -3.59 39.09
N THR A 255 6.98 -3.56 39.45
CA THR A 255 6.52 -2.97 40.72
C THR A 255 7.01 -3.78 41.92
N CYS A 256 6.96 -5.11 41.86
CA CYS A 256 7.43 -5.98 42.94
C CYS A 256 8.95 -5.89 43.13
N VAL A 257 9.73 -6.07 42.06
CA VAL A 257 11.19 -6.00 42.12
C VAL A 257 11.65 -4.58 42.43
N GLY A 258 11.03 -3.58 41.80
CA GLY A 258 11.29 -2.17 42.06
C GLY A 258 10.95 -1.77 43.50
N GLY A 259 9.86 -2.28 44.07
CA GLY A 259 9.51 -2.08 45.47
C GLY A 259 10.57 -2.60 46.43
N ILE A 260 11.16 -3.78 46.16
CA ILE A 260 12.30 -4.29 46.93
C ILE A 260 13.51 -3.35 46.80
N LEU A 261 13.80 -2.85 45.60
CA LEU A 261 14.90 -1.90 45.38
C LEU A 261 14.67 -0.56 46.09
N VAL A 262 13.42 -0.11 46.23
CA VAL A 262 13.05 1.08 47.02
C VAL A 262 13.29 0.83 48.51
N ILE A 263 12.88 -0.34 49.03
CA ILE A 263 13.10 -0.72 50.44
C ILE A 263 14.61 -0.79 50.75
N ASP A 264 15.40 -1.30 49.81
CA ASP A 264 16.87 -1.35 49.87
C ASP A 264 17.55 0.03 49.70
N ASN A 265 16.78 1.12 49.49
CA ASN A 265 17.26 2.46 49.18
C ASN A 265 18.17 2.54 47.93
N LYS A 266 18.01 1.63 46.97
CA LYS A 266 18.75 1.64 45.69
C LYS A 266 18.13 2.57 44.65
N ILE A 267 16.81 2.75 44.71
CA ILE A 267 16.04 3.69 43.89
C ILE A 267 15.02 4.43 44.75
N THR A 268 14.52 5.57 44.29
CA THR A 268 13.47 6.34 44.96
C THR A 268 12.07 5.87 44.54
N VAL A 269 11.04 6.35 45.25
CA VAL A 269 9.63 6.08 44.90
C VAL A 269 9.27 6.80 43.59
N GLY A 270 9.73 8.04 43.39
CA GLY A 270 9.56 8.77 42.15
C GLY A 270 10.18 8.03 40.96
N GLN A 271 11.39 7.49 41.11
CA GLN A 271 12.06 6.69 40.10
C GLN A 271 11.27 5.45 39.71
N LEU A 272 10.67 4.75 40.68
CA LEU A 272 9.83 3.59 40.40
C LEU A 272 8.59 3.98 39.57
N VAL A 273 7.92 5.08 39.90
CA VAL A 273 6.74 5.56 39.15
C VAL A 273 7.11 6.01 37.74
N ALA A 274 8.22 6.72 37.59
CA ALA A 274 8.74 7.09 36.27
C ALA A 274 9.11 5.85 35.45
N PHE A 275 9.76 4.86 36.08
CA PHE A 275 10.11 3.59 35.44
C PHE A 275 8.87 2.86 34.91
N THR A 276 7.79 2.77 35.69
CA THR A 276 6.54 2.14 35.23
C THR A 276 5.91 2.90 34.06
N SER A 277 6.04 4.23 34.01
CA SER A 277 5.55 5.04 32.89
C SER A 277 6.36 4.79 31.61
N TYR A 278 7.69 4.74 31.71
CA TYR A 278 8.56 4.34 30.60
C TYR A 278 8.32 2.90 30.13
N LEU A 279 7.98 1.98 31.05
CA LEU A 279 7.64 0.61 30.70
C LEU A 279 6.43 0.54 29.77
N TRP A 280 5.38 1.33 30.02
CA TRP A 280 4.22 1.41 29.12
C TRP A 280 4.61 1.89 27.72
N MET A 281 5.56 2.83 27.63
CA MET A 281 6.09 3.30 26.34
C MET A 281 6.89 2.23 25.59
N LEU A 282 7.42 1.20 26.26
CA LEU A 282 8.06 0.04 25.60
C LEU A 282 7.05 -1.03 25.16
N ILE A 283 5.97 -1.22 25.92
CA ILE A 283 4.94 -2.23 25.64
C ILE A 283 4.20 -1.92 24.33
N TRP A 284 3.87 -0.65 24.08
CA TRP A 284 3.12 -0.24 22.88
C TRP A 284 3.84 -0.59 21.56
N PRO A 285 5.13 -0.22 21.35
CA PRO A 285 5.89 -0.64 20.18
C PRO A 285 5.90 -2.15 19.94
N MET A 286 5.93 -2.95 21.01
CA MET A 286 5.90 -4.42 20.88
C MET A 286 4.54 -4.94 20.41
N ARG A 287 3.45 -4.25 20.75
CA ARG A 287 2.09 -4.59 20.31
C ARG A 287 1.84 -4.16 18.87
N GLU A 288 2.35 -3.02 18.44
CA GLU A 288 2.18 -2.56 17.05
C GLU A 288 3.12 -3.25 16.06
N PHE A 289 4.15 -3.95 16.56
CA PHE A 289 5.19 -4.55 15.73
C PHE A 289 4.65 -5.61 14.75
N GLY A 290 3.64 -6.39 15.17
CA GLY A 290 2.98 -7.32 14.27
C GLY A 290 2.44 -6.58 13.05
N TRP A 291 1.64 -5.55 13.31
CA TRP A 291 0.79 -4.92 12.29
C TRP A 291 1.64 -4.22 11.26
N LEU A 292 2.72 -3.62 11.77
CA LEU A 292 3.77 -3.04 10.97
C LEU A 292 4.43 -4.08 10.04
N MET A 293 4.73 -5.28 10.53
CA MET A 293 5.30 -6.36 9.68
C MET A 293 4.32 -6.85 8.62
N ASN A 294 3.02 -6.92 8.92
CA ASN A 294 1.99 -7.19 7.92
C ASN A 294 1.95 -6.09 6.84
N LEU A 295 1.91 -4.81 7.25
CA LEU A 295 1.92 -3.65 6.35
C LEU A 295 3.16 -3.64 5.44
N PHE A 296 4.35 -3.92 5.98
CA PHE A 296 5.57 -4.05 5.19
C PHE A 296 5.48 -5.18 4.15
N SER A 297 4.92 -6.33 4.55
CA SER A 297 4.79 -7.49 3.67
C SER A 297 3.81 -7.22 2.52
N ARG A 298 2.63 -6.67 2.82
CA ARG A 298 1.63 -6.24 1.82
C ARG A 298 2.22 -5.22 0.85
N THR A 299 2.86 -4.18 1.38
CA THR A 299 3.44 -3.13 0.53
C THR A 299 4.57 -3.65 -0.36
N LYS A 300 5.37 -4.61 0.14
CA LYS A 300 6.40 -5.27 -0.68
C LYS A 300 5.79 -6.02 -1.86
N ALA A 301 4.66 -6.70 -1.66
CA ALA A 301 3.94 -7.39 -2.73
C ALA A 301 3.36 -6.41 -3.75
N SER A 302 2.67 -5.35 -3.30
CA SER A 302 2.15 -4.27 -4.15
C SER A 302 3.24 -3.59 -4.97
N ALA A 303 4.36 -3.24 -4.32
CA ALA A 303 5.52 -2.68 -4.99
C ALA A 303 6.11 -3.62 -6.06
N GLY A 304 6.08 -4.93 -5.82
CA GLY A 304 6.52 -5.93 -6.81
C GLY A 304 5.63 -5.92 -8.06
N LYS A 305 4.30 -5.93 -7.88
CA LYS A 305 3.33 -5.87 -8.97
C LYS A 305 3.45 -4.60 -9.80
N ILE A 306 3.57 -3.44 -9.14
CA ILE A 306 3.77 -2.15 -9.82
C ILE A 306 5.09 -2.15 -10.61
N ASN A 307 6.17 -2.67 -10.01
CA ASN A 307 7.46 -2.73 -10.67
C ASN A 307 7.44 -3.67 -11.89
N ASN A 308 6.69 -4.78 -11.84
CA ASN A 308 6.50 -5.67 -12.98
C ASN A 308 5.84 -4.93 -14.16
N ILE A 309 4.85 -4.06 -13.91
CA ILE A 309 4.25 -3.24 -14.96
C ILE A 309 5.26 -2.25 -15.53
N LEU A 310 5.98 -1.53 -14.67
CA LEU A 310 6.99 -0.53 -15.08
C LEU A 310 8.23 -1.13 -15.77
N GLU A 311 8.38 -2.46 -15.77
CA GLU A 311 9.43 -3.18 -16.48
C GLU A 311 8.98 -3.70 -17.85
N VAL A 312 7.69 -3.61 -18.17
CA VAL A 312 7.18 -3.96 -19.50
C VAL A 312 7.69 -2.94 -20.51
N SER A 313 8.44 -3.39 -21.51
CA SER A 313 8.83 -2.55 -22.63
C SER A 313 7.71 -2.44 -23.66
N THR A 314 7.59 -1.26 -24.26
CA THR A 314 6.67 -1.01 -25.36
C THR A 314 7.20 -1.67 -26.63
N THR A 315 6.46 -2.62 -27.21
CA THR A 315 6.90 -3.29 -28.44
C THR A 315 6.83 -2.41 -29.69
N ILE A 316 5.94 -1.40 -29.68
CA ILE A 316 5.80 -0.41 -30.74
C ILE A 316 6.31 0.91 -30.20
N GLU A 317 7.58 1.20 -30.49
CA GLU A 317 8.19 2.47 -30.12
C GLU A 317 8.03 3.49 -31.25
N ASN A 318 7.78 4.74 -30.88
CA ASN A 318 7.87 5.83 -31.84
C ASN A 318 9.34 6.13 -32.12
N SER A 319 9.82 5.79 -33.32
CA SER A 319 11.20 6.12 -33.70
C SER A 319 11.41 7.63 -33.67
N LYS A 320 12.44 8.10 -32.94
CA LYS A 320 12.84 9.52 -32.93
C LYS A 320 13.31 10.00 -34.30
N GLU A 321 13.72 9.07 -35.16
CA GLU A 321 14.12 9.29 -36.55
C GLU A 321 12.99 8.94 -37.53
N GLY A 322 11.78 8.66 -37.02
CA GLY A 322 10.63 8.30 -37.82
C GLY A 322 10.28 9.42 -38.80
N ILE A 323 10.00 9.04 -40.05
CA ILE A 323 9.68 9.97 -41.11
C ILE A 323 8.35 10.67 -40.77
N VAL A 324 8.37 12.01 -40.79
CA VAL A 324 7.17 12.85 -40.64
C VAL A 324 6.80 13.37 -42.03
N PRO A 325 5.88 12.71 -42.75
CA PRO A 325 5.47 13.16 -44.07
C PRO A 325 4.74 14.51 -43.98
N GLN A 326 5.00 15.40 -44.94
CA GLN A 326 4.36 16.73 -44.98
C GLN A 326 2.88 16.63 -45.39
N ASN A 327 2.55 15.65 -46.23
CA ASN A 327 1.20 15.33 -46.67
C ASN A 327 1.08 13.80 -46.78
N ILE A 328 -0.07 13.27 -46.40
CA ILE A 328 -0.45 11.87 -46.57
C ILE A 328 -1.61 11.83 -47.57
N GLU A 329 -1.42 11.17 -48.71
CA GLU A 329 -2.42 11.04 -49.78
C GLU A 329 -3.36 9.84 -49.52
N GLY A 330 -2.84 8.81 -48.85
CA GLY A 330 -3.61 7.65 -48.42
C GLY A 330 -3.53 6.43 -49.36
N ASP A 331 -2.46 6.32 -50.15
CA ASP A 331 -2.16 5.11 -50.93
C ASP A 331 -1.58 4.03 -50.01
N LEU A 332 -2.25 2.87 -49.92
CA LEU A 332 -1.93 1.85 -48.92
C LEU A 332 -1.67 0.50 -49.59
N SER A 333 -0.49 -0.07 -49.35
CA SER A 333 -0.10 -1.37 -49.92
C SER A 333 0.37 -2.36 -48.86
N LEU A 334 -0.22 -3.55 -48.86
CA LEU A 334 0.17 -4.73 -48.10
C LEU A 334 0.83 -5.72 -49.05
N LYS A 335 2.06 -6.14 -48.73
CA LYS A 335 2.81 -7.15 -49.50
C LYS A 335 3.16 -8.33 -48.62
N ASN A 336 2.61 -9.49 -48.97
CA ASN A 336 2.81 -10.76 -48.27
C ASN A 336 2.65 -10.67 -46.75
N VAL A 337 1.62 -9.94 -46.29
CA VAL A 337 1.44 -9.65 -44.86
C VAL A 337 0.84 -10.86 -44.15
N SER A 338 1.57 -11.36 -43.16
CA SER A 338 1.10 -12.42 -42.25
C SER A 338 1.13 -11.93 -40.80
N PHE A 339 0.19 -12.40 -39.98
CA PHE A 339 0.09 -11.99 -38.58
C PHE A 339 -0.42 -13.09 -37.66
N THR A 340 0.25 -13.23 -36.52
CA THR A 340 -0.02 -14.23 -35.49
C THR A 340 -0.22 -13.58 -34.12
N TYR A 341 -1.33 -13.92 -33.44
CA TYR A 341 -1.50 -13.61 -32.01
C TYR A 341 -0.96 -14.78 -31.18
N GLY A 342 0.21 -14.61 -30.54
CA GLY A 342 0.85 -15.69 -29.79
C GLY A 342 1.23 -16.85 -30.71
N GLU A 343 0.51 -17.97 -30.62
CA GLU A 343 0.71 -19.15 -31.49
C GLU A 343 -0.35 -19.27 -32.60
N LYS A 344 -1.39 -18.42 -32.59
CA LYS A 344 -2.50 -18.52 -33.53
C LYS A 344 -2.29 -17.61 -34.74
N ASN A 345 -2.03 -18.21 -35.90
CA ASN A 345 -2.00 -17.48 -37.17
C ASN A 345 -3.42 -17.01 -37.54
N VAL A 346 -3.57 -15.72 -37.84
CA VAL A 346 -4.85 -15.08 -38.17
C VAL A 346 -4.90 -14.53 -39.59
N LEU A 347 -3.77 -14.04 -40.11
CA LEU A 347 -3.64 -13.55 -41.47
C LEU A 347 -2.45 -14.23 -42.12
N ASP A 348 -2.63 -14.74 -43.33
CA ASP A 348 -1.61 -15.47 -44.06
C ASP A 348 -1.47 -14.92 -45.48
N ASN A 349 -0.29 -14.38 -45.79
CA ASN A 349 0.13 -13.90 -47.10
C ASN A 349 -0.86 -12.93 -47.79
N ILE A 350 -1.33 -11.93 -47.03
CA ILE A 350 -2.27 -10.93 -47.54
C ILE A 350 -1.54 -9.95 -48.47
N ASN A 351 -2.05 -9.84 -49.70
CA ASN A 351 -1.60 -8.90 -50.72
C ASN A 351 -2.78 -8.01 -51.13
N LEU A 352 -2.68 -6.71 -50.87
CA LEU A 352 -3.75 -5.75 -51.12
C LEU A 352 -3.17 -4.39 -51.47
N ASN A 353 -3.76 -3.72 -52.46
CA ASN A 353 -3.38 -2.36 -52.83
C ASN A 353 -4.64 -1.48 -52.89
N ILE A 354 -4.64 -0.41 -52.09
CA ILE A 354 -5.75 0.53 -51.92
C ILE A 354 -5.27 1.90 -52.37
N LYS A 355 -5.79 2.38 -53.49
CA LYS A 355 -5.41 3.70 -54.03
C LYS A 355 -5.95 4.83 -53.15
N ALA A 356 -5.22 5.94 -53.09
CA ALA A 356 -5.67 7.17 -52.44
C ALA A 356 -7.09 7.58 -52.90
N GLY A 357 -7.93 8.00 -51.95
CA GLY A 357 -9.31 8.44 -52.18
C GLY A 357 -10.32 7.31 -52.46
N SER A 358 -9.91 6.04 -52.43
CA SER A 358 -10.82 4.91 -52.64
C SER A 358 -11.60 4.52 -51.37
N THR A 359 -12.73 3.86 -51.55
CA THR A 359 -13.51 3.25 -50.46
C THR A 359 -13.53 1.74 -50.67
N VAL A 360 -13.05 1.00 -49.67
CA VAL A 360 -12.94 -0.47 -49.74
C VAL A 360 -13.84 -1.10 -48.68
N ALA A 361 -14.67 -2.06 -49.10
CA ALA A 361 -15.49 -2.85 -48.19
C ALA A 361 -14.80 -4.19 -47.90
N ILE A 362 -14.47 -4.43 -46.62
CA ILE A 362 -13.87 -5.70 -46.17
C ILE A 362 -14.99 -6.57 -45.57
N MET A 363 -15.36 -7.62 -46.29
CA MET A 363 -16.44 -8.54 -45.89
C MET A 363 -15.90 -9.91 -45.51
N GLY A 364 -16.61 -10.60 -44.60
CA GLY A 364 -16.26 -11.95 -44.15
C GLY A 364 -16.99 -12.35 -42.89
N THR A 365 -16.98 -13.64 -42.54
CA THR A 365 -17.61 -14.19 -41.33
C THR A 365 -16.89 -13.74 -40.05
N THR A 366 -17.55 -13.79 -38.89
CA THR A 366 -16.92 -13.50 -37.60
C THR A 366 -15.67 -14.36 -37.41
N GLY A 367 -14.55 -13.75 -37.00
CA GLY A 367 -13.26 -14.44 -36.85
C GLY A 367 -12.38 -14.51 -38.10
N SER A 368 -12.83 -14.00 -39.26
CA SER A 368 -12.05 -14.00 -40.51
C SER A 368 -10.86 -13.02 -40.57
N GLY A 369 -10.43 -12.45 -39.43
CA GLY A 369 -9.27 -11.54 -39.37
C GLY A 369 -9.52 -10.07 -39.75
N LYS A 370 -10.76 -9.65 -40.04
CA LYS A 370 -11.09 -8.26 -40.46
C LYS A 370 -10.62 -7.20 -39.46
N SER A 371 -10.94 -7.38 -38.18
CA SER A 371 -10.53 -6.45 -37.12
C SER A 371 -9.01 -6.43 -36.94
N THR A 372 -8.35 -7.57 -37.09
CA THR A 372 -6.89 -7.69 -37.07
C THR A 372 -6.25 -6.91 -38.20
N LEU A 373 -6.81 -6.99 -39.42
CA LEU A 373 -6.33 -6.22 -40.56
C LEU A 373 -6.43 -4.71 -40.28
N MET A 374 -7.55 -4.23 -39.76
CA MET A 374 -7.69 -2.82 -39.35
C MET A 374 -6.70 -2.40 -38.26
N ALA A 375 -6.44 -3.28 -37.29
CA ALA A 375 -5.48 -3.01 -36.22
C ALA A 375 -4.03 -2.91 -36.73
N LEU A 376 -3.67 -3.67 -37.77
CA LEU A 376 -2.36 -3.57 -38.44
C LEU A 376 -2.21 -2.25 -39.21
N LEU A 377 -3.27 -1.77 -39.87
CA LEU A 377 -3.24 -0.48 -40.58
C LEU A 377 -2.99 0.69 -39.62
N GLY A 378 -3.60 0.65 -38.44
CA GLY A 378 -3.35 1.63 -37.36
C GLY A 378 -2.01 1.46 -36.64
N ARG A 379 -1.20 0.47 -37.03
CA ARG A 379 0.02 0.03 -36.33
C ARG A 379 -0.23 -0.14 -34.83
N ASN A 380 -1.37 -0.75 -34.48
CA ASN A 380 -1.63 -1.22 -33.11
C ASN A 380 -0.87 -2.52 -32.83
N TYR A 381 -0.57 -3.26 -33.90
CA TYR A 381 0.34 -4.40 -33.95
C TYR A 381 1.27 -4.22 -35.16
N ASP A 382 2.46 -4.81 -35.10
CA ASP A 382 3.32 -4.97 -36.27
C ASP A 382 3.05 -6.33 -36.93
N ALA A 383 3.11 -6.37 -38.27
CA ALA A 383 3.03 -7.62 -39.01
C ALA A 383 4.17 -8.57 -38.62
N THR A 384 3.87 -9.87 -38.53
CA THR A 384 4.86 -10.91 -38.23
C THR A 384 5.77 -11.14 -39.44
N GLU A 385 5.19 -11.12 -40.65
CA GLU A 385 5.90 -11.19 -41.92
C GLU A 385 5.29 -10.22 -42.94
N GLY A 386 6.07 -9.86 -43.96
CA GLY A 386 5.68 -8.91 -44.99
C GLY A 386 5.85 -7.44 -44.57
N GLU A 387 5.34 -6.54 -45.41
CA GLU A 387 5.39 -5.10 -45.16
C GLU A 387 4.05 -4.42 -45.47
N ILE A 388 3.75 -3.38 -44.69
CA ILE A 388 2.64 -2.47 -44.93
C ILE A 388 3.24 -1.10 -45.18
N THR A 389 2.84 -0.48 -46.29
CA THR A 389 3.33 0.84 -46.70
C THR A 389 2.16 1.82 -46.86
N LEU A 390 2.40 3.07 -46.48
CA LEU A 390 1.51 4.21 -46.67
C LEU A 390 2.27 5.26 -47.50
N ASP A 391 1.73 5.60 -48.67
CA ASP A 391 2.36 6.47 -49.68
C ASP A 391 3.79 6.02 -50.04
N GLY A 392 4.00 4.69 -50.09
CA GLY A 392 5.28 4.06 -50.38
C GLY A 392 6.27 3.99 -49.20
N ILE A 393 5.95 4.54 -48.04
CA ILE A 393 6.79 4.50 -46.83
C ILE A 393 6.31 3.36 -45.93
N ASN A 394 7.22 2.52 -45.43
CA ASN A 394 6.87 1.45 -44.49
C ASN A 394 6.30 2.04 -43.19
N LEU A 395 5.21 1.46 -42.68
CA LEU A 395 4.59 1.91 -41.44
C LEU A 395 5.56 1.89 -40.25
N LYS A 396 6.57 1.00 -40.27
CA LYS A 396 7.61 0.89 -39.23
C LYS A 396 8.52 2.12 -39.18
N ASP A 397 8.77 2.72 -40.34
CA ASP A 397 9.67 3.87 -40.50
C ASP A 397 8.96 5.21 -40.32
N LEU A 398 7.63 5.22 -40.34
CA LEU A 398 6.83 6.41 -40.06
C LEU A 398 6.82 6.77 -38.57
N ASN A 399 6.78 8.07 -38.31
CA ASN A 399 6.49 8.58 -36.97
C ASN A 399 5.06 8.16 -36.57
N LEU A 400 4.93 7.46 -35.44
CA LEU A 400 3.69 6.84 -34.99
C LEU A 400 2.56 7.86 -34.78
N LYS A 401 2.91 9.06 -34.29
CA LYS A 401 1.94 10.14 -34.09
C LYS A 401 1.40 10.63 -35.43
N SER A 402 2.29 10.87 -36.39
CA SER A 402 1.90 11.34 -37.73
C SER A 402 1.02 10.32 -38.46
N LEU A 403 1.36 9.03 -38.34
CA LEU A 403 0.53 7.94 -38.85
C LEU A 403 -0.87 7.96 -38.21
N ARG A 404 -0.96 8.02 -36.89
CA ARG A 404 -2.25 7.98 -36.18
C ARG A 404 -3.08 9.24 -36.37
N ASP A 405 -2.47 10.41 -36.49
CA ASP A 405 -3.17 11.67 -36.79
C ASP A 405 -3.81 11.64 -38.21
N SER A 406 -3.31 10.77 -39.10
CA SER A 406 -3.88 10.56 -40.45
C SER A 406 -4.98 9.50 -40.52
N ILE A 407 -5.22 8.74 -39.44
CA ILE A 407 -6.18 7.65 -39.39
C ILE A 407 -7.31 8.01 -38.43
N SER A 408 -8.55 7.86 -38.89
CA SER A 408 -9.75 7.98 -38.04
C SER A 408 -10.45 6.63 -37.92
N ILE A 409 -10.74 6.22 -36.69
CA ILE A 409 -11.42 4.95 -36.39
C ILE A 409 -12.81 5.28 -35.82
N VAL A 410 -13.84 4.67 -36.40
CA VAL A 410 -15.19 4.65 -35.83
C VAL A 410 -15.40 3.25 -35.23
N PRO A 411 -15.39 3.11 -33.89
CA PRO A 411 -15.61 1.82 -33.25
C PRO A 411 -17.03 1.29 -33.52
N GLN A 412 -17.18 -0.03 -33.43
CA GLN A 412 -18.44 -0.75 -33.65
C GLN A 412 -19.49 -0.44 -32.57
#